data_AF-N9Q5C1-F1
#
_entry.id   AF-N9Q5C1-F1
#
_cell.length_a   1.000
_cell.length_b   1.000
_cell.length_c   1.000
_cell.angle_alpha   90.00
_cell.angle_beta   90.00
_cell.angle_gamma   90.00
#
_symmetry.space_group_name_H-M   'P 1'
#
loop_
_entity.id
_entity.type
_entity.pdbx_description
1 polymer ?
#
loop_
_entity_poly.entity_id
_entity_poly.type
_entity_poly.pdbx_seq_one_letter_code
_entity_poly.pdbx_strand_id
1 'polypeptide(L)'
;MWSVKAATIAAWLSIIIIAAAVIFSIYVLSIPCTNDRICEMPPIHLFFFLALIISVICNLIGIILSIIGLRKDEPIKKSAKLALFFNGKIIAFSVVSAILLLLILMT
;
A
#
# COMPACT_ATOMS: atom_id res chain seq x y z
N MET A 1 -16.35 -15.92 -7.37
CA MET A 1 -15.23 -16.41 -6.53
C MET A 1 -13.90 -15.75 -6.90
N TRP A 2 -13.56 -15.64 -8.20
CA TRP A 2 -12.30 -15.02 -8.66
C TRP A 2 -12.11 -13.56 -8.21
N SER A 3 -13.16 -12.73 -8.26
CA SER A 3 -13.12 -11.33 -7.82
C SER A 3 -12.70 -11.15 -6.35
N VAL A 4 -13.21 -11.99 -5.44
CA VAL A 4 -12.88 -11.92 -4.01
C VAL A 4 -11.46 -12.43 -3.73
N LYS A 5 -11.01 -13.44 -4.47
CA LYS A 5 -9.60 -13.89 -4.42
C LYS A 5 -8.67 -12.78 -4.89
N ALA A 6 -8.97 -12.14 -6.02
CA ALA A 6 -8.20 -11.01 -6.54
C ALA A 6 -8.16 -9.83 -5.56
N ALA A 7 -9.28 -9.50 -4.91
CA ALA A 7 -9.33 -8.46 -3.87
C ALA A 7 -8.47 -8.79 -2.64
N THR A 8 -8.40 -10.07 -2.27
CA THR A 8 -7.55 -10.53 -1.16
C THR A 8 -6.07 -10.47 -1.56
N ILE A 9 -5.74 -10.90 -2.78
CA ILE A 9 -4.38 -10.84 -3.33
C ILE A 9 -3.91 -9.38 -3.41
N ALA A 10 -4.77 -8.45 -3.83
CA ALA A 10 -4.45 -7.02 -3.89
C ALA A 10 -4.03 -6.45 -2.51
N ALA A 11 -4.74 -6.84 -1.45
CA ALA A 11 -4.40 -6.44 -0.09
C ALA A 11 -3.03 -7.00 0.34
N TRP A 12 -2.76 -8.28 0.09
CA TRP A 12 -1.46 -8.89 0.41
C TRP A 12 -0.30 -8.31 -0.39
N LEU A 13 -0.49 -8.08 -1.70
CA LEU A 13 0.50 -7.45 -2.55
C LEU A 13 0.88 -6.06 -2.02
N SER A 14 -0.13 -5.30 -1.58
CA SER A 14 0.07 -3.95 -1.02
C SER A 14 0.90 -3.98 0.26
N ILE A 15 0.66 -4.95 1.14
CA ILE A 15 1.47 -5.15 2.35
C ILE A 15 2.92 -5.45 1.99
N ILE A 16 3.15 -6.33 1.00
CA ILE A 16 4.50 -6.69 0.53
C ILE A 16 5.22 -5.47 -0.05
N ILE A 17 4.54 -4.68 -0.88
CA ILE A 17 5.11 -3.46 -1.49
C ILE A 17 5.51 -2.46 -0.40
N ILE A 18 4.63 -2.21 0.58
CA ILE A 18 4.93 -1.29 1.69
C ILE A 18 6.11 -1.81 2.51
N ALA A 19 6.12 -3.10 2.88
CA ALA A 19 7.21 -3.69 3.65
C ALA A 19 8.56 -3.61 2.90
N ALA A 20 8.57 -3.93 1.60
CA ALA A 20 9.77 -3.81 0.77
C ALA A 20 10.26 -2.37 0.69
N ALA A 21 9.34 -1.40 0.55
CA ALA A 21 9.69 0.02 0.54
C ALA A 21 10.28 0.50 1.87
N VAL A 22 9.76 0.02 3.02
CA VAL A 22 10.33 0.33 4.35
C VAL A 22 11.73 -0.26 4.48
N ILE A 23 11.92 -1.54 4.15
CA ILE A 23 13.23 -2.22 4.27
C ILE A 23 14.27 -1.53 3.37
N PHE A 24 13.89 -1.23 2.12
CA PHE A 24 14.76 -0.50 1.20
C PHE A 24 15.11 0.89 1.73
N SER A 25 14.13 1.58 2.35
CA SER A 25 14.36 2.89 2.94
C SER A 25 15.38 2.84 4.08
N ILE A 26 15.25 1.87 4.98
CA ILE A 26 16.21 1.64 6.08
C ILE A 26 17.60 1.31 5.52
N TYR A 27 17.68 0.45 4.51
CA TYR A 27 18.94 0.06 3.87
C TYR A 27 19.69 1.27 3.31
N VAL A 28 19.03 2.10 2.50
CA VAL A 28 19.66 3.29 1.90
C VAL A 28 20.06 4.32 2.96
N LEU A 29 19.25 4.53 3.99
CA LEU A 29 19.59 5.42 5.11
C LEU A 29 20.78 4.92 5.94
N SER A 30 21.08 3.63 5.90
CA SER A 30 22.20 3.02 6.64
C SER A 30 23.54 3.10 5.89
N ILE A 31 23.54 3.48 4.60
CA ILE A 31 24.75 3.58 3.80
C ILE A 31 25.32 5.01 3.92
N PRO A 32 26.62 5.17 4.20
CA PRO A 32 27.24 6.49 4.22
C PRO A 32 27.18 7.13 2.82
N CYS A 33 26.64 8.35 2.74
CA CYS A 33 26.50 9.13 1.50
C CYS A 33 27.82 9.70 0.97
N THR A 34 28.91 8.95 1.07
CA THR A 34 30.25 9.38 0.67
C THR A 34 30.48 9.28 -0.83
N ASN A 35 29.82 8.35 -1.54
CA ASN A 35 30.09 8.09 -2.96
C ASN A 35 28.88 8.27 -3.90
N ASP A 36 27.64 8.23 -3.40
CA ASP A 36 26.43 8.36 -4.22
C ASP A 36 25.41 9.30 -3.57
N ARG A 37 24.86 10.22 -4.37
CA ARG A 37 23.77 11.14 -3.96
C ARG A 37 22.41 10.45 -3.76
N ILE A 38 22.36 9.12 -3.88
CA ILE A 38 21.12 8.33 -3.78
C ILE A 38 20.48 8.45 -2.40
N CYS A 39 21.28 8.73 -1.37
CA CYS A 39 20.80 8.98 -0.01
C CYS A 39 20.67 10.47 0.36
N GLU A 40 20.89 11.40 -0.59
CA GLU A 40 20.35 12.76 -0.43
C GLU A 40 18.82 12.64 -0.36
N MET A 41 18.17 13.37 0.55
CA MET A 41 16.81 13.11 1.01
C MET A 41 15.65 13.16 -0.03
N PRO A 42 15.70 13.73 -1.26
CA PRO A 42 14.54 13.68 -2.15
C PRO A 42 14.19 12.30 -2.77
N PRO A 43 15.11 11.50 -3.37
CA PRO A 43 14.77 10.27 -4.09
C PRO A 43 14.07 9.20 -3.24
N ILE A 44 14.45 9.03 -1.97
CA ILE A 44 13.94 7.92 -1.15
C ILE A 44 12.51 8.16 -0.66
N HIS A 45 12.21 9.39 -0.24
CA HIS A 45 10.84 9.77 0.13
C HIS A 45 9.93 9.73 -1.09
N LEU A 46 10.42 10.13 -2.27
CA LEU A 46 9.67 10.03 -3.52
C LEU A 46 9.34 8.57 -3.88
N PHE A 47 10.31 7.65 -3.71
CA PHE A 47 10.10 6.21 -3.92
C PHE A 47 9.05 5.64 -2.96
N PHE A 48 9.13 6.00 -1.68
CA PHE A 48 8.15 5.58 -0.68
C PHE A 48 6.76 6.13 -1.00
N PHE A 49 6.66 7.40 -1.42
CA PHE A 49 5.40 8.03 -1.83
C PHE A 49 4.78 7.33 -3.04
N LEU A 50 5.60 6.95 -4.04
CA LEU A 50 5.15 6.18 -5.20
C LEU A 50 4.60 4.80 -4.79
N ALA A 51 5.28 4.11 -3.86
CA ALA A 51 4.82 2.83 -3.34
C ALA A 51 3.47 2.96 -2.61
N LEU A 52 3.26 4.04 -1.85
CA LEU A 52 1.97 4.35 -1.21
C LEU A 52 0.87 4.63 -2.24
N ILE A 53 1.15 5.37 -3.31
CA ILE A 53 0.19 5.64 -4.40
C ILE A 53 -0.23 4.33 -5.08
N ILE A 54 0.74 3.49 -5.46
CA ILE A 54 0.46 2.19 -6.09
C ILE A 54 -0.39 1.33 -5.15
N SER A 55 -0.04 1.30 -3.86
CA SER A 55 -0.81 0.60 -2.83
C SER A 55 -2.27 1.09 -2.78
N VAL A 56 -2.51 2.41 -2.74
CA VAL A 56 -3.87 2.96 -2.74
C VAL A 56 -4.65 2.53 -4.00
N ILE A 57 -4.05 2.61 -5.19
CA ILE A 57 -4.70 2.21 -6.44
C ILE A 57 -5.08 0.72 -6.42
N CYS A 58 -4.16 -0.15 -6.01
CA CYS A 58 -4.42 -1.60 -5.91
C CYS A 58 -5.55 -1.91 -4.92
N ASN A 59 -5.56 -1.25 -3.76
CA ASN A 59 -6.61 -1.47 -2.76
C ASN A 59 -7.96 -0.86 -3.18
N LEU A 60 -7.98 0.23 -3.94
CA LEU A 60 -9.22 0.77 -4.51
C LEU A 60 -9.86 -0.24 -5.49
N ILE A 61 -9.06 -0.87 -6.34
CA ILE A 61 -9.52 -1.96 -7.21
C ILE A 61 -10.04 -3.13 -6.35
N GLY A 62 -9.31 -3.48 -5.29
CA GLY A 62 -9.73 -4.50 -4.33
C GLY A 62 -11.07 -4.20 -3.64
N ILE A 63 -11.34 -2.92 -3.30
CA ILE A 63 -12.62 -2.47 -2.77
C ILE A 63 -13.73 -2.65 -3.80
N ILE A 64 -13.53 -2.20 -5.04
CA ILE A 64 -14.53 -2.34 -6.12
C ILE A 64 -14.89 -3.83 -6.31
N LEU A 65 -13.89 -4.70 -6.39
CA LEU A 65 -14.08 -6.14 -6.52
C LEU A 65 -14.78 -6.76 -5.32
N SER A 66 -14.52 -6.26 -4.11
CA SER A 66 -15.18 -6.69 -2.88
C SER A 66 -16.65 -6.26 -2.85
N ILE A 67 -16.97 -5.06 -3.31
CA ILE A 67 -18.37 -4.58 -3.44
C ILE A 67 -19.17 -5.46 -4.40
N ILE A 68 -18.56 -5.86 -5.53
CA ILE A 68 -19.17 -6.83 -6.46
C ILE A 68 -19.40 -8.17 -5.76
N GLY A 69 -18.45 -8.61 -4.93
CA GLY A 69 -18.56 -9.84 -4.14
C GLY A 69 -19.66 -9.82 -3.08
N LEU A 70 -19.98 -8.66 -2.50
CA LEU A 70 -21.02 -8.48 -1.48
C LEU A 70 -22.44 -8.71 -2.01
N ARG A 71 -22.65 -8.60 -3.32
CA ARG A 71 -23.94 -8.87 -3.99
C ARG A 71 -24.20 -10.37 -4.22
N LYS A 72 -23.23 -11.24 -3.91
CA LYS A 72 -23.37 -12.70 -4.06
C LYS A 72 -23.85 -13.34 -2.76
N ASP A 73 -24.35 -14.56 -2.86
CA ASP A 73 -24.79 -15.35 -1.70
C ASP A 73 -23.62 -15.80 -0.80
N GLU A 74 -23.96 -16.32 0.38
CA GLU A 74 -22.98 -17.01 1.21
C GLU A 74 -22.40 -18.23 0.48
N PRO A 75 -21.10 -18.55 0.66
CA PRO A 75 -20.13 -17.94 1.58
C PRO A 75 -19.35 -16.74 1.00
N ILE A 76 -19.57 -16.40 -0.27
CA ILE A 76 -18.78 -15.39 -1.01
C ILE A 76 -18.90 -14.01 -0.37
N LYS A 77 -20.10 -13.68 0.13
CA LYS A 77 -20.37 -12.42 0.85
C LYS A 77 -19.48 -12.20 2.08
N LYS A 78 -19.22 -13.26 2.87
CA LYS A 78 -18.37 -13.18 4.07
C LYS A 78 -16.92 -12.87 3.69
N SER A 79 -16.37 -13.60 2.73
CA SER A 79 -15.02 -13.34 2.22
C SER A 79 -14.89 -11.95 1.60
N ALA A 80 -15.91 -11.48 0.88
CA ALA A 80 -15.93 -10.14 0.30
C ALA A 80 -15.96 -9.03 1.37
N LYS A 81 -16.71 -9.21 2.45
CA LYS A 81 -16.73 -8.27 3.58
C LYS A 81 -15.37 -8.16 4.27
N LEU A 82 -14.69 -9.30 4.44
CA LEU A 82 -13.35 -9.34 5.03
C LEU A 82 -12.32 -8.67 4.12
N ALA A 83 -12.32 -8.99 2.82
CA ALA A 83 -11.47 -8.33 1.84
C ALA A 83 -11.71 -6.81 1.79
N LEU A 84 -12.96 -6.36 1.84
CA LEU A 84 -13.31 -4.94 1.89
C LEU A 84 -12.71 -4.24 3.11
N PHE A 85 -12.81 -4.86 4.29
CA PHE A 85 -12.27 -4.32 5.53
C PHE A 85 -10.74 -4.18 5.49
N PHE A 86 -10.04 -5.20 4.98
CA PHE A 86 -8.58 -5.16 4.86
C PHE A 86 -8.11 -4.12 3.84
N ASN A 87 -8.68 -4.10 2.63
CA ASN A 87 -8.32 -3.10 1.61
C ASN A 87 -8.59 -1.67 2.13
N GLY A 88 -9.72 -1.45 2.83
CA GLY A 88 -10.04 -0.15 3.43
C GLY A 88 -9.02 0.29 4.49
N LYS A 89 -8.58 -0.63 5.37
CA LYS A 89 -7.54 -0.34 6.37
C LYS A 89 -6.20 0.02 5.73
N ILE A 90 -5.81 -0.67 4.66
CA ILE A 90 -4.55 -0.39 3.96
C ILE A 90 -4.61 0.97 3.29
N ILE A 91 -5.75 1.36 2.68
CA ILE A 91 -5.91 2.71 2.14
C ILE A 91 -5.76 3.76 3.24
N ALA A 92 -6.45 3.60 4.37
CA ALA A 92 -6.35 4.54 5.49
C ALA A 92 -4.90 4.66 5.98
N PHE A 93 -4.20 3.54 6.15
CA PHE A 93 -2.79 3.52 6.51
C PHE A 93 -1.91 4.24 5.48
N SER A 94 -2.09 3.94 4.19
CA SER A 94 -1.31 4.55 3.11
C SER A 94 -1.54 6.06 3.02
N VAL A 95 -2.78 6.52 3.21
CA VAL A 95 -3.12 7.95 3.21
C VAL A 95 -2.49 8.68 4.41
N VAL A 96 -2.63 8.13 5.62
CA VAL A 96 -2.02 8.71 6.83
C VAL A 96 -0.49 8.75 6.69
N SER A 97 0.11 7.69 6.16
CA SER A 97 1.56 7.62 5.93
C SER A 97 2.01 8.63 4.87
N ALA A 98 1.23 8.82 3.80
CA ALA A 98 1.53 9.81 2.77
C ALA A 98 1.45 11.24 3.32
N ILE A 99 0.42 11.55 4.13
CA ILE A 99 0.28 12.86 4.78
C ILE A 99 1.47 13.11 5.71
N LEU A 100 1.84 12.13 6.54
CA LEU A 100 2.99 12.24 7.44
C LEU A 100 4.29 12.48 6.65
N LEU A 101 4.52 11.73 5.58
CA LEU A 101 5.70 11.90 4.74
C LEU A 101 5.74 13.28 4.08
N LEU A 102 4.59 13.78 3.63
CA LEU A 102 4.47 15.09 3.00
C LEU A 102 4.75 16.21 3.99
N LEU A 103 4.30 16.07 5.25
CA LEU A 103 4.64 16.99 6.34
C LEU A 103 6.15 17.01 6.60
N ILE A 104 6.80 15.84 6.69
CA ILE A 104 8.25 15.74 6.89
C ILE A 104 9.03 16.39 5.73
N LEU A 105 8.56 16.25 4.49
CA LEU A 105 9.21 16.84 3.33
C LEU A 105 9.08 18.36 3.27
N MET A 106 8.04 18.92 3.88
CA MET A 106 7.77 20.37 3.90
C MET A 106 8.41 21.11 5.08
N THR A 107 8.91 20.38 6.10
CA THR A 107 9.62 20.91 7.28
C THR A 107 11.12 20.84 7.11
#